data_AF-A0AAN4QAR1-F1
#
_entry.id   AF-A0AAN4QAR1-F1
#
_cell.length_a   1.000
_cell.length_b   1.000
_cell.length_c   1.000
_cell.angle_alpha   90.00
_cell.angle_beta   90.00
_cell.angle_gamma   90.00
#
_symmetry.space_group_name_H-M   'P 1'
#
loop_
_entity.id
_entity.type
_entity.pdbx_description
1 polymer ?
#
loop_
_entity_poly.entity_id
_entity_poly.type
_entity_poly.pdbx_seq_one_letter_code
_entity_poly.pdbx_strand_id
1 'polypeptide(L)'
;MTTFEYTQTFVPMPYKTVTSGVLMFKSTDETTQPDVQGYLSNPETLDVLNRHGQDGWELVSVQQINRGHEQIGNQNAQSWAVGYTLSIGFIMFFKRPFQRITSVLSQK
;
A
#
# COMPACT_ATOMS: atom_id res chain seq x y z
N MET A 1 -30.61 -15.89 0.83
CA MET A 1 -29.51 -15.15 0.20
C MET A 1 -28.68 -14.53 1.31
N THR A 2 -27.36 -14.77 1.34
CA THR A 2 -26.48 -14.26 2.40
C THR A 2 -26.11 -12.80 2.11
N THR A 3 -26.29 -11.91 3.09
CA THR A 3 -25.83 -10.53 3.01
C THR A 3 -24.37 -10.46 3.43
N PHE A 4 -23.57 -9.65 2.75
CA PHE A 4 -22.16 -9.43 3.05
C PHE A 4 -21.92 -7.96 3.41
N GLU A 5 -20.98 -7.73 4.31
CA GLU A 5 -20.34 -6.44 4.50
C GLU A 5 -18.95 -6.44 3.85
N TYR A 6 -18.45 -5.26 3.51
CA TYR A 6 -17.20 -5.06 2.78
C TYR A 6 -16.31 -4.05 3.48
N THR A 7 -15.00 -4.25 3.38
CA THR A 7 -14.00 -3.27 3.82
C THR A 7 -12.81 -3.28 2.86
N GLN A 8 -11.94 -2.29 2.99
CA GLN A 8 -10.72 -2.20 2.21
C GLN A 8 -9.55 -1.68 3.05
N THR A 9 -8.33 -2.05 2.67
CA THR A 9 -7.11 -1.54 3.30
C THR A 9 -6.06 -1.29 2.24
N PHE A 10 -5.42 -0.12 2.30
CA PHE A 10 -4.30 0.23 1.45
C PHE A 10 -2.99 -0.21 2.11
N VAL A 11 -2.13 -0.90 1.36
CA VAL A 11 -0.79 -1.30 1.80
C VAL A 11 0.23 -0.65 0.85
N PRO A 12 1.11 0.25 1.35
CA PRO A 12 2.05 0.98 0.52
C PRO A 12 3.18 0.06 -0.01
N MET A 13 3.64 0.31 -1.24
CA MET A 13 4.83 -0.32 -1.81
C MET A 13 6.05 0.56 -1.55
N PRO A 14 7.04 0.11 -0.74
CA PRO A 14 8.28 0.83 -0.56
C PRO A 14 9.15 0.80 -1.83
N TYR A 15 9.99 1.82 -1.99
CA TYR A 15 10.99 1.90 -3.06
C TYR A 15 12.38 1.95 -2.45
N LYS A 16 13.36 1.41 -3.17
CA LYS A 16 14.75 1.49 -2.75
C LYS A 16 15.21 2.94 -2.79
N THR A 17 16.07 3.32 -1.86
CA THR A 17 16.70 4.63 -1.84
C THR A 17 18.16 4.53 -2.24
N VAL A 18 18.68 5.57 -2.90
CA VAL A 18 20.11 5.72 -3.17
C VAL A 18 20.57 6.97 -2.44
N THR A 19 21.55 6.80 -1.55
CA THR A 19 22.23 7.92 -0.91
C THR A 19 23.49 8.25 -1.67
N SER A 20 23.58 9.48 -2.19
CA SER A 20 24.75 9.99 -2.92
C SER A 20 25.31 11.23 -2.21
N GLY A 21 26.65 11.38 -2.21
CA GLY A 21 27.34 12.56 -1.67
C GLY A 21 28.37 12.25 -0.57
N VAL A 22 29.17 13.26 -0.22
CA VAL A 22 30.26 13.17 0.77
C VAL A 22 30.00 14.12 1.93
N LEU A 23 30.24 13.68 3.17
CA LEU A 23 30.09 14.47 4.40
C LEU A 23 28.70 15.11 4.54
N MET A 24 28.62 16.44 4.53
CA MET A 24 27.40 17.23 4.77
C MET A 24 26.52 17.38 3.53
N PHE A 25 26.93 16.86 2.37
CA PHE A 25 26.23 17.00 1.09
C PHE A 25 25.55 15.70 0.65
N LYS A 26 25.11 14.86 1.59
CA LYS A 26 24.37 13.63 1.26
C LYS A 26 22.93 13.96 0.87
N SER A 27 22.54 13.59 -0.34
CA SER A 27 21.13 13.49 -0.75
C SER A 27 20.71 12.03 -0.73
N THR A 28 19.47 11.76 -0.31
CA THR A 28 18.85 10.45 -0.44
C THR A 28 17.67 10.61 -1.38
N ASP A 29 17.79 10.02 -2.57
CA ASP A 29 16.73 10.05 -3.56
C ASP A 29 16.04 8.68 -3.58
N GLU A 30 14.71 8.68 -3.62
CA GLU A 30 13.93 7.47 -3.89
C GLU A 30 14.16 7.06 -5.34
N THR A 31 14.54 5.80 -5.53
CA THR A 31 14.67 5.22 -6.87
C THR A 31 13.30 4.82 -7.42
N THR A 32 13.26 4.52 -8.72
CA THR A 32 12.09 3.91 -9.36
C THR A 32 12.00 2.39 -9.17
N GLN A 33 12.90 1.80 -8.38
CA GLN A 33 12.93 0.36 -8.14
C GLN A 33 12.14 0.01 -6.88
N PRO A 34 11.04 -0.77 -6.99
CA PRO A 34 10.29 -1.21 -5.82
C PRO A 34 11.15 -2.12 -4.93
N ASP A 35 11.05 -1.93 -3.62
CA ASP A 35 11.65 -2.81 -2.63
C ASP A 35 10.72 -4.00 -2.33
N VAL A 36 10.65 -4.93 -3.29
CA VAL A 36 9.79 -6.11 -3.19
C VAL A 36 10.14 -6.97 -1.97
N GLN A 37 11.43 -7.10 -1.64
CA GLN A 37 11.84 -7.87 -0.48
C GLN A 37 11.42 -7.18 0.81
N GLY A 38 11.63 -5.87 0.93
CA GLY A 38 11.13 -5.08 2.06
C GLY A 38 9.62 -5.19 2.21
N TYR A 39 8.87 -5.14 1.11
CA TYR A 39 7.42 -5.30 1.12
C TYR A 39 6.96 -6.68 1.62
N LEU A 40 7.52 -7.76 1.06
CA LEU A 40 7.11 -9.13 1.40
C LEU A 40 7.58 -9.56 2.79
N SER A 41 8.67 -8.97 3.29
CA SER A 41 9.19 -9.27 4.63
C SER A 41 8.64 -8.34 5.72
N ASN A 42 7.87 -7.30 5.36
CA ASN A 42 7.34 -6.34 6.31
C ASN A 42 6.28 -7.01 7.23
N PRO A 43 6.52 -7.09 8.55
CA PRO A 43 5.56 -7.62 9.49
C PRO A 43 4.22 -6.87 9.45
N GLU A 44 4.22 -5.56 9.22
CA GLU A 44 2.98 -4.76 9.16
C GLU A 44 2.11 -5.14 7.96
N THR A 45 2.72 -5.45 6.81
CA THR A 45 2.00 -5.93 5.62
C THR A 45 1.34 -7.28 5.88
N LEU A 46 2.04 -8.20 6.53
CA LEU A 46 1.48 -9.49 6.93
C LEU A 46 0.40 -9.34 8.00
N ASP A 47 0.60 -8.42 8.94
CA ASP A 47 -0.32 -8.17 10.04
C ASP A 47 -1.68 -7.64 9.56
N VAL A 48 -1.72 -6.85 8.48
CA VAL A 48 -3.00 -6.45 7.84
C VAL A 48 -3.80 -7.69 7.39
N LEU A 49 -3.16 -8.62 6.68
CA LEU A 49 -3.83 -9.84 6.20
C LEU A 49 -4.25 -10.73 7.37
N ASN A 50 -3.38 -10.89 8.36
CA ASN A 50 -3.65 -11.73 9.53
C ASN A 50 -4.80 -11.18 10.39
N ARG A 51 -4.82 -9.87 10.67
CA ARG A 51 -5.91 -9.23 11.43
C ARG A 51 -7.26 -9.42 10.74
N HIS A 52 -7.33 -9.14 9.43
CA HIS A 52 -8.56 -9.36 8.66
C HIS A 52 -9.00 -10.82 8.67
N GLY A 53 -8.06 -11.76 8.46
CA GLY A 53 -8.36 -13.19 8.54
C GLY A 53 -8.88 -13.64 9.90
N GLN A 54 -8.31 -13.14 11.00
CA GLN A 54 -8.77 -13.42 12.38
C GLN A 54 -10.18 -12.88 12.65
N ASP A 55 -10.52 -11.72 12.06
CA ASP A 55 -11.82 -11.07 12.16
C ASP A 55 -12.89 -11.66 11.21
N GLY A 56 -12.56 -12.76 10.53
CA GLY A 56 -13.46 -13.50 9.64
C GLY A 56 -13.63 -12.87 8.26
N TRP A 57 -12.75 -11.94 7.87
CA TRP A 57 -12.76 -11.34 6.54
C TRP A 57 -12.10 -12.24 5.50
N GLU A 58 -12.77 -12.40 4.36
CA GLU A 58 -12.27 -13.07 3.16
C GLU A 58 -11.70 -12.01 2.21
N LEU A 59 -10.44 -12.17 1.80
CA LEU A 59 -9.84 -11.34 0.75
C LEU A 59 -10.46 -11.72 -0.60
N VAL A 60 -11.05 -10.74 -1.30
CA VAL A 60 -11.77 -10.98 -2.57
C VAL A 60 -11.13 -10.32 -3.78
N SER A 61 -10.36 -9.26 -3.59
CA SER A 61 -9.67 -8.58 -4.69
C SER A 61 -8.47 -7.81 -4.17
N VAL A 62 -7.44 -7.71 -5.01
CA VAL A 62 -6.27 -6.85 -4.79
C VAL A 62 -6.08 -6.01 -6.03
N GLN A 63 -6.04 -4.69 -5.87
CA GLN A 63 -5.86 -3.75 -6.97
C GLN A 63 -4.61 -2.92 -6.75
N GLN A 64 -3.78 -2.81 -7.78
CA GLN A 64 -2.61 -1.94 -7.77
C GLN A 64 -3.04 -0.47 -7.91
N ILE A 65 -2.48 0.39 -7.07
CA ILE A 65 -2.64 1.84 -7.19
C ILE A 65 -1.37 2.44 -7.78
N ASN A 66 -1.60 3.35 -8.71
CA ASN A 66 -0.58 3.97 -9.53
C ASN A 66 -0.62 5.49 -9.36
N ARG A 67 0.55 6.12 -9.31
CA ARG A 67 0.72 7.57 -9.27
C ARG A 67 1.55 8.01 -10.48
N GLY A 68 1.12 9.08 -11.15
CA GLY A 68 1.94 9.77 -12.14
C GLY A 68 3.11 10.47 -11.46
N HIS A 69 4.31 10.26 -11.97
CA HIS A 69 5.53 10.87 -11.50
C HIS A 69 6.17 11.65 -12.65
N GLU A 70 6.65 12.85 -12.34
CA GLU A 70 7.29 13.75 -13.29
C GLU A 70 8.70 14.08 -12.80
N GLN A 71 9.67 13.97 -13.71
CA GLN A 71 11.04 14.41 -13.49
C GLN A 71 11.37 15.49 -14.51
N ILE A 72 11.85 16.63 -14.00
CA ILE A 72 12.21 17.79 -14.80
C ILE A 72 13.72 18.00 -14.65
N GLY A 73 14.42 17.92 -15.78
CA GLY A 73 15.85 18.13 -15.89
C GLY A 73 16.27 19.59 -15.74
N ASN A 74 17.53 19.81 -15.39
CA ASN A 74 18.10 21.15 -15.20
C ASN A 74 17.96 22.01 -16.46
N GLN A 75 17.29 23.16 -16.31
CA GLN A 75 17.04 24.12 -17.37
C GLN A 75 18.31 24.74 -17.98
N ASN A 76 19.45 24.67 -17.28
CA ASN A 76 20.70 25.34 -17.68
C ASN A 76 21.61 24.53 -18.62
N ALA A 77 21.35 23.24 -18.85
CA ALA A 77 22.24 22.37 -19.63
C ALA A 77 21.56 21.73 -20.85
N GLN A 78 20.27 21.35 -20.71
CA GLN A 78 19.32 20.99 -21.77
C GLN A 78 18.04 20.59 -21.04
N SER A 79 16.97 21.37 -21.19
CA SER A 79 15.70 21.09 -20.52
C SER A 79 15.11 19.78 -21.04
N TRP A 80 14.74 18.89 -20.14
CA TRP A 80 14.00 17.67 -20.45
C TRP A 80 12.94 17.45 -19.39
N ALA A 81 11.85 16.78 -19.77
CA ALA A 81 10.82 16.35 -18.86
C ALA A 81 10.42 14.92 -19.22
N VAL A 82 10.30 14.07 -18.22
CA VAL A 82 9.84 12.68 -18.38
C VAL A 82 8.73 12.44 -17.37
N GLY A 83 7.60 11.95 -17.88
CA GLY A 83 6.45 11.50 -17.10
C GLY A 83 6.33 9.99 -17.19
N TYR A 84 6.18 9.31 -16.06
CA TYR A 84 5.92 7.87 -15.99
C TYR A 84 5.03 7.55 -14.81
N THR A 85 4.56 6.31 -14.73
CA THR A 85 3.68 5.84 -13.66
C THR A 85 4.44 4.91 -12.73
N LEU A 86 4.32 5.15 -11.43
CA LEU A 86 4.85 4.28 -10.38
C LEU A 86 3.71 3.66 -9.58
N SER A 87 3.85 2.39 -9.21
CA SER A 87 2.93 1.75 -8.27
C SER A 87 3.19 2.27 -6.87
N ILE A 88 2.20 2.83 -6.19
CA ILE A 88 2.37 3.32 -4.81
C ILE A 88 1.95 2.29 -3.76
N GLY A 89 1.37 1.17 -4.18
CA GLY A 89 0.87 0.13 -3.29
C GLY A 89 -0.35 -0.59 -3.84
N PHE A 90 -1.05 -1.28 -2.94
CA PHE A 90 -2.21 -2.11 -3.28
C PHE A 90 -3.39 -1.80 -2.36
N ILE A 91 -4.58 -1.70 -2.92
CA ILE A 91 -5.83 -1.76 -2.14
C ILE A 91 -6.29 -3.22 -2.12
N MET A 92 -6.44 -3.74 -0.92
CA MET A 92 -6.97 -5.06 -0.64
C MET A 92 -8.45 -4.92 -0.25
N PHE A 93 -9.33 -5.62 -0.95
CA PHE A 93 -10.76 -5.63 -0.72
C PHE A 93 -11.17 -6.91 -0.02
N PHE A 94 -11.98 -6.77 1.01
CA PHE A 94 -12.43 -7.88 1.84
C PHE A 94 -13.95 -7.90 1.94
N LYS A 95 -14.51 -9.09 2.14
CA LYS A 95 -15.92 -9.28 2.50
C LYS A 95 -16.04 -10.21 3.70
N ARG A 96 -17.13 -10.13 4.45
CA ARG A 96 -17.54 -11.19 5.37
C ARG A 96 -19.07 -11.27 5.48
N PRO A 97 -19.64 -12.42 5.87
CA PRO A 97 -21.06 -12.53 6.10
C PRO A 97 -21.52 -11.52 7.15
N PHE A 98 -22.60 -10.79 6.84
CA PHE A 98 -23.18 -9.84 7.79
C PHE A 98 -23.76 -10.60 8.99
N GLN A 99 -23.17 -10.40 10.16
CA GLN A 99 -23.69 -10.93 11.41
C GLN A 99 -24.58 -9.89 12.08
N ARG A 100 -25.88 -10.19 12.16
CA ARG A 100 -26.81 -9.35 12.92
C ARG A 100 -26.52 -9.53 14.40
N ILE A 101 -25.94 -8.51 15.05
CA ILE A 101 -25.79 -8.50 16.50
C ILE A 101 -27.20 -8.53 17.10
N THR A 102 -27.56 -9.66 17.70
CA THR A 102 -28.79 -9.79 18.48
C THR A 102 -28.39 -9.56 19.92
N SER A 103 -28.63 -8.36 20.46
CA SER A 103 -28.44 -8.13 21.89
C SER A 103 -29.45 -8.97 22.65
N VAL A 104 -29.00 -10.07 23.24
CA VAL A 104 -29.81 -10.80 24.21
C VAL A 104 -29.75 -9.98 25.49
N LEU A 105 -30.70 -9.06 25.67
CA LEU A 105 -30.95 -8.44 26.97
C LEU A 105 -31.37 -9.58 27.91
N SER A 106 -30.42 -10.07 28.70
CA SER A 106 -30.67 -10.94 29.84
C SER A 106 -31.54 -10.17 30.83
N GLN A 107 -32.86 -10.29 30.72
CA GLN A 107 -33.77 -9.91 31.79
C GLN A 107 -33.52 -10.88 32.96
N LYS A 108 -32.87 -10.37 34.01
CA LYS A 108 -32.93 -10.93 35.35
C LYS A 108 -34.06 -10.25 36.10
#